data_AF-A0A2S6MIP1-F1
#
_entry.id   AF-A0A2S6MIP1-F1
#
_cell.length_a   1.000
_cell.length_b   1.000
_cell.length_c   1.000
_cell.angle_alpha   90.00
_cell.angle_beta   90.00
_cell.angle_gamma   90.00
#
_symmetry.space_group_name_H-M   'P 1'
#
loop_
_entity.id
_entity.type
_entity.pdbx_description
1 polymer ?
#
loop_
_entity_poly.entity_id
_entity_poly.type
_entity_poly.pdbx_seq_one_letter_code
_entity_poly.pdbx_strand_id
1 'polypeptide(L)' 'MSELGRPLPAHLYRHISLLKLSPFEQATRGGWRFGTRRIGDGVVARLIASGRAEIVGGRLQLKQRPTS' A
#
# COMPACT_ATOMS: atom_id res chain seq x y z
N MET A 1 -21.16 -8.75 -1.73
CA MET A 1 -20.69 -7.76 -2.72
C MET A 1 -19.17 -7.79 -2.72
N SER A 2 -18.55 -8.48 -3.68
CA SER A 2 -17.09 -8.60 -3.74
C SER A 2 -16.54 -7.52 -4.67
N GLU A 3 -15.72 -6.60 -4.14
CA GLU A 3 -15.04 -5.51 -4.87
C GLU A 3 -13.90 -6.00 -5.79
N LEU A 4 -13.84 -7.30 -6.13
CA LEU A 4 -12.67 -7.95 -6.74
C LEU A 4 -12.51 -7.73 -8.26
N GLY A 5 -13.36 -6.91 -8.89
CA GLY A 5 -13.35 -6.70 -10.34
C GLY A 5 -13.18 -5.25 -10.81
N ARG A 6 -13.13 -4.26 -9.89
CA ARG A 6 -12.96 -2.86 -10.32
C ARG A 6 -11.49 -2.52 -10.52
N PRO A 7 -11.09 -1.92 -11.65
CA PRO A 7 -9.75 -1.39 -11.81
C PRO A 7 -9.48 -0.39 -10.68
N LEU A 8 -8.26 -0.42 -10.14
CA LEU A 8 -7.88 0.48 -9.06
C LEU A 8 -8.04 1.92 -9.55
N PRO A 9 -8.56 2.84 -8.72
CA PRO A 9 -8.55 4.25 -9.03
C PRO A 9 -7.15 4.70 -9.45
N ALA A 10 -7.06 5.51 -10.50
CA ALA A 10 -5.79 5.91 -11.12
C ALA A 10 -4.77 6.46 -10.10
N HIS A 11 -5.24 7.14 -9.05
CA HIS A 11 -4.38 7.71 -8.01
C HIS A 11 -3.69 6.66 -7.13
N LEU A 12 -4.17 5.41 -7.08
CA LEU A 12 -3.50 4.33 -6.34
C LEU A 12 -2.27 3.79 -7.07
N TYR A 13 -2.23 3.84 -8.41
CA TYR A 13 -1.06 3.38 -9.18
C TYR A 13 0.21 4.17 -8.83
N ARG A 14 0.08 5.47 -8.52
CA ARG A 14 1.22 6.26 -8.03
C ARG A 14 1.81 5.69 -6.74
N HIS A 15 0.98 5.19 -5.83
CA HIS A 15 1.43 4.63 -4.55
C HIS A 15 2.07 3.25 -4.73
N ILE A 16 1.57 2.44 -5.66
CA ILE A 16 2.23 1.20 -6.07
C ILE A 16 3.65 1.49 -6.58
N SER A 17 3.83 2.52 -7.43
CA SER A 17 5.16 2.91 -7.90
C SER A 17 6.09 3.34 -6.76
N LEU A 18 5.58 4.01 -5.72
CA LEU A 18 6.37 4.35 -4.54
C LEU A 18 6.79 3.11 -3.74
N LEU A 19 5.89 2.13 -3.57
CA LEU A 19 6.21 0.88 -2.87
C LEU A 19 7.23 0.00 -3.62
N LYS A 20 7.41 0.20 -4.94
CA LYS A 20 8.53 -0.40 -5.69
C LYS A 20 9.88 0.20 -5.30
N LEU A 21 9.89 1.44 -4.78
CA LEU A 21 11.10 2.14 -4.37
C LEU A 21 11.44 1.86 -2.91
N SER A 22 10.44 1.95 -2.01
CA SER A 22 10.62 1.69 -0.58
C SER A 22 9.28 1.43 0.12
N PRO A 23 9.23 0.63 1.21
CA PRO A 23 8.02 0.44 2.00
C PRO A 23 7.48 1.75 2.59
N PHE A 24 6.17 1.78 2.87
CA PHE A 24 5.61 2.83 3.73
C PHE A 24 5.78 2.42 5.17
N GLU A 25 6.21 3.36 6.00
CA GLU A 25 6.40 3.13 7.42
C GLU A 25 5.20 3.62 8.21
N GLN A 26 4.90 2.93 9.30
CA GLN A 26 3.98 3.44 10.31
C GLN A 26 4.67 4.58 11.07
N ALA A 27 4.02 5.74 11.15
CA ALA A 27 4.54 6.87 11.92
C ALA A 27 4.30 6.66 13.42
N THR A 28 5.19 7.19 14.27
CA THR A 28 5.11 7.06 15.74
C THR A 28 3.80 7.59 16.34
N ARG A 29 3.17 8.56 15.69
CA ARG A 29 1.87 9.15 16.11
C ARG A 29 0.67 8.55 15.35
N GLY A 30 0.85 7.37 14.77
CA GLY A 30 -0.14 6.73 13.91
C GLY A 30 -0.16 7.27 12.48
N GLY A 31 -0.80 6.51 11.60
CA GLY A 31 -0.84 6.75 10.16
C GLY A 31 0.41 6.26 9.43
N TRP A 32 0.44 6.47 8.12
CA TRP A 32 1.47 5.95 7.22
C TRP A 32 2.30 7.07 6.60
N ARG A 33 3.56 6.76 6.26
CA ARG A 33 4.45 7.70 5.56
C ARG A 33 5.36 7.01 4.56
N PHE A 34 5.79 7.77 3.56
CA PHE A 34 6.89 7.44 2.66
C PHE A 34 7.93 8.56 2.77
N GLY A 35 9.05 8.29 3.45
CA GLY A 35 9.98 9.35 3.86
C GLY A 35 9.27 10.41 4.70
N THR A 36 9.25 11.66 4.23
CA THR A 36 8.57 12.78 4.90
C THR A 36 7.10 12.96 4.48
N ARG A 37 6.63 12.20 3.48
CA ARG A 37 5.26 12.35 2.94
C ARG A 37 4.27 11.50 3.72
N ARG A 38 3.19 12.12 4.22
CA ARG A 38 2.05 11.39 4.83
C ARG A 38 1.24 10.65 3.76
N ILE A 39 0.92 9.40 4.04
CA ILE A 39 0.04 8.55 3.24
C ILE A 39 -1.26 8.34 4.02
N GLY A 40 -2.39 8.54 3.34
CA GLY A 40 -3.70 8.38 3.97
C GLY A 40 -4.02 6.91 4.24
N ASP A 41 -4.66 6.63 5.38
CA ASP A 41 -5.03 5.27 5.79
C ASP A 41 -5.95 4.59 4.76
N GLY A 42 -6.85 5.35 4.12
CA GLY A 42 -7.71 4.82 3.05
C GLY A 42 -6.96 4.39 1.79
N VAL A 43 -5.77 4.95 1.52
CA VAL A 43 -4.91 4.46 0.43
C VAL A 43 -4.32 3.11 0.82
N VAL A 44 -3.80 2.99 2.04
CA VAL A 44 -3.23 1.74 2.56
C VAL A 44 -4.27 0.63 2.60
N ALA A 45 -5.47 0.92 3.14
CA ALA A 45 -6.57 -0.02 3.18
C ALA A 45 -6.93 -0.57 1.79
N ARG A 46 -6.99 0.29 0.76
CA ARG A 46 -7.29 -0.14 -0.61
C ARG A 46 -6.15 -0.95 -1.24
N LEU A 47 -4.89 -0.62 -0.96
CA LEU A 47 -3.74 -1.39 -1.47
C LEU A 47 -3.70 -2.80 -0.88
N ILE A 48 -4.05 -2.94 0.41
CA ILE A 48 -4.18 -4.25 1.08
C ILE A 48 -5.40 -5.00 0.55
N ALA A 49 -6.58 -4.36 0.49
CA ALA A 49 -7.82 -4.98 0.03
C ALA A 49 -7.72 -5.47 -1.43
N SER A 50 -6.94 -4.79 -2.26
CA SER A 50 -6.66 -5.21 -3.65
C SER A 50 -5.60 -6.30 -3.78
N GLY A 51 -5.02 -6.77 -2.67
CA GLY A 51 -4.00 -7.82 -2.63
C GLY A 51 -2.65 -7.40 -3.20
N ARG A 52 -2.43 -6.10 -3.44
CA ARG A 52 -1.19 -5.57 -4.03
C ARG A 52 -0.11 -5.29 -3.00
N ALA A 53 -0.50 -5.07 -1.75
CA ALA A 53 0.41 -4.76 -0.66
C ALA A 53 0.03 -5.54 0.60
N GLU A 54 0.98 -5.67 1.50
CA GLU A 54 0.82 -6.32 2.80
C GLU A 54 1.63 -5.58 3.88
N ILE A 55 1.23 -5.75 5.14
CA ILE A 55 1.94 -5.16 6.28
C ILE A 55 2.86 -6.22 6.88
N VAL A 56 4.15 -5.91 6.97
CA VAL A 56 5.18 -6.75 7.60
C VAL A 56 6.01 -5.87 8.52
N GLY A 57 6.07 -6.22 9.81
CA GLY A 57 6.90 -5.51 10.79
C GLY A 57 6.65 -4.00 10.88
N GLY A 58 5.39 -3.56 10.81
CA GLY A 58 5.03 -2.13 10.85
C GLY A 58 5.32 -1.36 9.55
N ARG A 59 5.61 -2.07 8.45
CA ARG A 59 5.84 -1.50 7.13
C ARG A 59 4.85 -2.07 6.11
N LEU A 60 4.28 -1.21 5.28
CA LEU A 60 3.51 -1.62 4.12
C LEU A 60 4.46 -1.81 2.94
N GLN A 61 4.50 -3.00 2.36
CA GLN A 61 5.33 -3.33 1.22
C GLN A 61 4.50 -3.97 0.10
N LEU A 62 5.04 -4.01 -1.12
CA LEU A 62 4.40 -4.76 -2.19
C LEU A 62 4.38 -6.24 -1.84
N LYS A 63 3.22 -6.86 -2.06
CA LYS A 63 3.12 -8.30 -1.99
C LYS A 63 3.91 -8.85 -3.17
N GLN A 64 5.02 -9.53 -2.89
CA GLN A 64 5.76 -10.21 -3.95
C GLN A 64 4.83 -11.28 -4.52
N ARG A 65 4.72 -11.31 -5.85
CA ARG A 65 4.10 -12.47 -6.50
C ARG A 65 5.03 -13.64 -6.18
N PRO A 66 4.56 -14.72 -5.55
CA PRO A 66 5.42 -15.88 -5.34
C PRO A 66 5.92 -16.32 -6.71
N THR A 67 7.23 -16.21 -6.92
CA THR A 67 7.92 -16.88 -8.03
C THR A 67 7.88 -18.37 -7.70
N SER A 68 6.90 -19.08 -8.25
CA SER A 68 6.96 -20.53 -8.42
C SER A 68 7.90 -20.91 -9.54
#